data_AF-A0A9X8VE10-F1
#
_entry.id   AF-A0A9X8VE10-F1
#
_cell.length_a   1.000
_cell.length_b   1.000
_cell.length_c   1.000
_cell.angle_alpha   90.00
_cell.angle_beta   90.00
_cell.angle_gamma   90.00
#
_symmetry.space_group_name_H-M   'P 1'
#
loop_
_entity.id
_entity.type
_entity.pdbx_description
1 polymer ?
#
loop_
_entity_poly.entity_id
_entity_poly.type
_entity_poly.pdbx_seq_one_letter_code
_entity_poly.pdbx_strand_id
1 'polypeptide(L)'
;SGAGFSGMKFTAIVTPTEGDFDQWVAKVKASSKNLNTTDDFNKLAEPSENNPVEYFAAVKPNLFKETIAKFMGDMDMHKGAGAHEGMDMSQGMDMGEHAAHAGAEE
;
A
#
# COMPACT_ATOMS: atom_id res chain seq x y z
N SER A 1 -5.16 18.17 17.14
CA SER A 1 -5.53 19.16 16.12
C SER A 1 -5.39 20.55 16.70
N GLY A 2 -4.65 21.44 16.01
CA GLY A 2 -4.34 22.80 16.46
C GLY A 2 -5.15 23.86 15.69
N ALA A 3 -4.48 24.90 15.22
CA ALA A 3 -5.08 25.93 14.34
C ALA A 3 -5.84 25.29 13.16
N GLY A 4 -6.93 25.94 12.73
CA GLY A 4 -7.78 25.47 11.63
C GLY A 4 -8.77 24.34 11.96
N PHE A 5 -8.70 23.72 13.14
CA PHE A 5 -9.55 22.55 13.47
C PHE A 5 -11.06 22.82 13.37
N SER A 6 -11.52 24.00 13.80
CA SER A 6 -12.93 24.39 13.69
C SER A 6 -13.42 24.52 12.23
N GLY A 7 -12.49 24.72 11.29
CA GLY A 7 -12.74 24.80 9.85
C GLY A 7 -12.63 23.46 9.12
N MET A 8 -12.18 22.39 9.78
CA MET A 8 -12.08 21.04 9.20
C MET A 8 -13.46 20.39 9.07
N LYS A 9 -14.28 20.92 8.18
CA LYS A 9 -15.65 20.46 7.90
C LYS A 9 -15.72 19.87 6.51
N PHE A 10 -16.57 18.87 6.34
CA PHE A 10 -16.91 18.31 5.04
C PHE A 10 -18.39 17.93 5.03
N THR A 11 -18.96 17.79 3.83
CA THR A 11 -20.34 17.37 3.64
C THR A 11 -20.34 15.98 3.02
N ALA A 12 -21.05 15.04 3.66
CA ALA A 12 -21.41 13.77 3.05
C ALA A 12 -22.74 13.92 2.32
N ILE A 13 -22.78 13.55 1.04
CA ILE A 13 -23.98 13.63 0.21
C ILE A 13 -24.44 12.21 -0.07
N VAL A 14 -25.67 11.89 0.33
CA VAL A 14 -26.35 10.65 -0.05
C VAL A 14 -27.16 10.94 -1.30
N THR A 15 -26.82 10.28 -2.41
CA THR A 15 -27.58 10.44 -3.65
C THR A 15 -28.85 9.59 -3.62
N PRO A 16 -29.96 10.05 -4.23
CA PRO A 16 -31.19 9.26 -4.31
C PRO A 16 -31.04 7.98 -5.13
N THR A 17 -30.17 8.00 -6.15
CA THR A 17 -29.93 6.87 -7.05
C THR A 17 -28.45 6.67 -7.36
N GLU A 18 -28.12 5.54 -7.95
CA GLU A 18 -26.79 5.25 -8.52
C GLU A 18 -26.47 6.17 -9.70
N GLY A 19 -27.45 6.46 -10.57
CA GLY A 19 -27.26 7.37 -11.70
C GLY A 19 -26.88 8.80 -11.28
N ASP A 20 -27.42 9.29 -10.16
CA ASP A 20 -27.04 10.59 -9.59
C ASP A 20 -25.59 10.56 -9.06
N PHE A 21 -25.16 9.43 -8.49
CA PHE A 21 -23.76 9.23 -8.08
C PHE A 21 -22.82 9.20 -9.29
N ASP A 22 -23.19 8.50 -10.36
CA ASP A 22 -22.41 8.44 -11.59
C ASP A 22 -22.25 9.81 -12.25
N GLN A 23 -23.29 10.64 -12.23
CA GLN A 23 -23.21 12.04 -12.68
C GLN A 23 -22.19 12.84 -11.85
N TRP A 24 -22.18 12.64 -10.53
CA TRP A 24 -21.17 13.27 -9.67
C TRP A 24 -19.76 12.76 -9.99
N VAL A 25 -19.58 11.45 -10.20
CA VAL A 25 -18.29 10.88 -10.64
C VAL A 25 -17.85 11.47 -11.98
N ALA A 26 -18.76 11.64 -12.95
CA ALA A 26 -18.45 12.27 -14.23
C ALA A 26 -17.99 13.72 -14.06
N LYS A 27 -18.65 14.48 -13.16
CA LYS A 27 -18.23 15.83 -12.79
C LYS A 27 -16.83 15.86 -12.18
N VAL A 28 -16.51 14.92 -11.28
CA VAL A 28 -15.16 14.80 -10.67
C VAL A 28 -14.11 14.54 -11.75
N LYS A 29 -14.39 13.62 -12.67
CA LYS A 29 -13.49 13.27 -13.78
C LYS A 29 -13.29 14.40 -14.80
N ALA A 30 -14.22 15.36 -14.88
CA ALA A 30 -14.10 16.53 -15.74
C ALA A 30 -13.19 17.64 -15.17
N SER A 31 -12.69 17.49 -13.93
CA SER A 31 -11.74 18.44 -13.36
C SER A 31 -10.45 18.52 -14.17
N SER A 32 -9.87 19.71 -14.29
CA SER A 32 -8.53 19.89 -14.89
C SER A 32 -7.39 19.57 -13.93
N LYS A 33 -7.69 19.37 -12.64
CA LYS A 33 -6.70 19.12 -11.59
C LYS A 33 -6.46 17.63 -11.39
N ASN A 34 -5.23 17.25 -11.04
CA ASN A 34 -4.83 15.86 -10.83
C ASN A 34 -3.86 15.76 -9.64
N LEU A 35 -3.81 14.59 -9.00
CA LEU A 35 -2.83 14.22 -7.98
C LEU A 35 -1.96 13.08 -8.52
N ASN A 36 -1.26 13.32 -9.62
CA ASN A 36 -0.55 12.27 -10.37
C ASN A 36 0.76 11.85 -9.70
N THR A 37 1.33 12.73 -8.86
CA THR A 37 2.60 12.50 -8.19
C THR A 37 2.47 12.66 -6.67
N THR A 38 3.46 12.12 -5.95
CA THR A 38 3.57 12.35 -4.50
C THR A 38 3.81 13.83 -4.19
N ASP A 39 4.45 14.59 -5.10
CA ASP A 39 4.67 16.02 -4.94
C ASP A 39 3.39 16.84 -5.10
N ASP A 40 2.48 16.45 -6.00
CA ASP A 40 1.15 17.08 -6.10
C ASP A 40 0.38 16.93 -4.78
N PHE A 41 0.44 15.74 -4.18
CA PHE A 41 -0.13 15.50 -2.86
C PHE A 41 0.57 16.31 -1.77
N ASN A 42 1.91 16.39 -1.78
CA ASN A 42 2.67 17.15 -0.78
C ASN A 42 2.30 18.66 -0.84
N LYS A 43 2.11 19.23 -2.04
CA LYS A 43 1.63 20.61 -2.23
C LYS A 43 0.22 20.80 -1.66
N LEU A 44 -0.68 19.85 -1.92
CA LEU A 44 -2.03 19.87 -1.35
C LEU A 44 -2.02 19.76 0.19
N ALA A 45 -1.05 19.04 0.74
CA ALA A 45 -0.91 18.81 2.18
C ALA A 45 -0.24 19.96 2.94
N GLU A 46 0.17 21.04 2.27
CA GLU A 46 0.70 22.23 2.93
C GLU A 46 -0.35 22.82 3.91
N PRO A 47 0.09 23.42 5.03
CA PRO A 47 -0.82 24.00 6.02
C PRO A 47 -1.80 24.99 5.39
N SER A 48 -3.10 24.71 5.52
CA SER A 48 -4.19 25.50 4.98
C SER A 48 -5.42 25.41 5.88
N GLU A 49 -6.33 26.37 5.79
CA GLU A 49 -7.55 26.43 6.59
C GLU A 49 -8.76 26.79 5.73
N ASN A 50 -9.93 26.28 6.08
CA ASN A 50 -11.20 26.56 5.39
C ASN A 50 -11.15 26.30 3.86
N ASN A 51 -10.51 25.20 3.47
CA ASN A 51 -10.38 24.81 2.07
C ASN A 51 -11.76 24.64 1.41
N PRO A 52 -11.98 25.20 0.20
CA PRO A 52 -13.18 24.94 -0.58
C PRO A 52 -13.21 23.50 -1.10
N VAL A 53 -14.39 23.07 -1.57
CA VAL A 53 -14.52 21.77 -2.25
C VAL A 53 -13.72 21.78 -3.55
N GLU A 54 -12.88 20.77 -3.72
CA GLU A 54 -12.02 20.59 -4.89
C GLU A 54 -12.12 19.16 -5.42
N TYR A 55 -12.02 18.99 -6.74
CA TYR A 55 -12.06 17.70 -7.41
C TYR A 55 -10.77 17.45 -8.18
N PHE A 56 -10.30 16.21 -8.16
CA PHE A 56 -9.13 15.75 -8.90
C PHE A 56 -9.56 14.60 -9.82
N ALA A 57 -9.31 14.74 -11.12
CA ALA A 57 -9.76 13.79 -12.13
C ALA A 57 -8.98 12.47 -12.09
N ALA A 58 -7.68 12.54 -11.75
CA ALA A 58 -6.81 11.40 -11.59
C ALA A 58 -6.00 11.49 -10.29
N VAL A 59 -5.64 10.32 -9.77
CA VAL A 59 -4.82 10.15 -8.57
C VAL A 59 -3.76 9.08 -8.84
N LYS A 60 -2.56 9.30 -8.30
CA LYS A 60 -1.45 8.35 -8.35
C LYS A 60 -1.90 6.98 -7.79
N PRO A 61 -1.68 5.88 -8.52
CA PRO A 61 -1.90 4.54 -7.97
C PRO A 61 -1.14 4.34 -6.66
N ASN A 62 -1.74 3.66 -5.69
CA ASN A 62 -1.16 3.38 -4.37
C ASN A 62 -0.82 4.61 -3.49
N LEU A 63 -1.25 5.83 -3.84
CA LEU A 63 -0.94 7.05 -3.06
C LEU A 63 -1.25 6.91 -1.56
N PHE A 64 -2.37 6.26 -1.22
CA PHE A 64 -2.74 5.99 0.17
C PHE A 64 -1.70 5.12 0.90
N LYS A 65 -1.32 3.98 0.30
CA LYS A 65 -0.34 3.05 0.89
C LYS A 65 1.01 3.72 1.07
N GLU A 66 1.47 4.46 0.06
CA GLU A 66 2.74 5.19 0.13
C GLU A 66 2.71 6.29 1.19
N THR A 67 1.57 6.98 1.34
CA THR A 67 1.42 8.03 2.37
C THR A 67 1.54 7.45 3.77
N ILE A 68 0.97 6.27 4.01
CA ILE A 68 1.11 5.55 5.27
C ILE A 68 2.55 5.07 5.47
N ALA A 69 3.18 4.51 4.44
CA ALA A 69 4.54 3.97 4.50
C ALA A 69 5.57 5.00 4.97
N LYS A 70 5.36 6.31 4.70
CA LYS A 70 6.20 7.41 5.23
C LYS A 70 6.36 7.39 6.76
N PHE A 71 5.38 6.84 7.47
CA PHE A 71 5.34 6.83 8.94
C PHE A 71 5.51 5.44 9.54
N MET A 72 5.54 4.39 8.72
CA MET A 72 5.72 3.02 9.20
C MET A 72 7.19 2.66 9.51
N GLY A 73 8.15 3.50 9.11
CA GLY A 73 9.57 3.29 9.37
C GLY A 73 10.10 2.00 8.72
N ASP A 74 11.40 1.76 8.88
CA ASP A 74 12.09 0.53 8.48
C ASP A 74 11.60 -0.64 9.36
N MET A 75 10.37 -1.08 9.16
CA MET A 75 9.98 -2.42 9.54
C MET A 75 10.74 -3.30 8.56
N ASP A 76 11.92 -3.72 8.98
CA ASP A 76 12.85 -4.62 8.33
C ASP A 76 12.08 -5.77 7.67
N MET A 77 11.63 -5.53 6.44
CA MET A 77 11.07 -6.52 5.55
C MET A 77 12.26 -7.19 4.89
N HIS A 78 13.12 -7.81 5.71
CA HIS A 78 13.96 -8.88 5.26
C HIS A 78 13.05 -9.93 4.61
N LYS A 79 13.02 -9.85 3.27
CA LYS A 79 12.61 -10.90 2.33
C LYS A 79 11.13 -11.28 2.36
N GLY A 80 10.38 -10.75 1.38
CA GLY A 80 9.07 -11.28 1.03
C GLY A 80 8.58 -10.93 -0.36
N ALA A 81 9.44 -10.50 -1.28
CA ALA A 81 9.08 -10.30 -2.69
C ALA A 81 10.00 -11.12 -3.58
N GLY A 82 9.48 -12.24 -4.10
CA GLY A 82 9.86 -12.81 -5.38
C GLY A 82 11.18 -13.61 -5.46
N ALA A 83 11.04 -14.83 -5.98
CA ALA A 83 12.08 -15.64 -6.59
C ALA A 83 13.15 -16.24 -5.65
N HIS A 84 12.89 -17.47 -5.18
CA HIS A 84 13.94 -18.48 -5.23
C HIS A 84 13.35 -19.73 -5.89
N GLU A 85 14.09 -20.19 -6.89
CA GLU A 85 13.81 -21.31 -7.78
C GLU A 85 13.39 -22.57 -7.03
N GLY A 86 12.62 -23.40 -7.74
CA GLY A 86 12.17 -24.69 -7.25
C GLY A 86 13.34 -25.50 -6.69
N MET A 87 13.14 -26.04 -5.48
CA MET A 87 13.99 -27.10 -4.96
C MET A 87 13.90 -28.29 -5.91
N ASP A 88 14.93 -28.46 -6.74
CA ASP A 88 15.24 -29.71 -7.42
C ASP A 88 15.61 -30.75 -6.34
N MET A 89 14.69 -31.68 -6.09
CA MET A 89 14.90 -32.84 -5.23
C MET A 89 15.46 -33.98 -6.07
N SER A 90 16.63 -33.77 -6.68
CA SER A 90 17.33 -34.82 -7.40
C SER A 90 18.78 -34.97 -6.92
N GLN A 91 19.18 -36.23 -6.77
CA GLN A 91 20.54 -36.73 -6.58
C GLN A 91 21.18 -36.63 -5.18
N GLY A 92 21.19 -37.77 -4.47
CA GLY A 92 22.18 -38.00 -3.42
C GLY A 92 21.85 -38.99 -2.29
N MET A 93 21.00 -39.99 -2.50
CA MET A 93 21.03 -41.18 -1.63
C MET A 93 22.34 -41.94 -1.92
N ASP A 94 23.35 -41.75 -1.07
CA ASP A 94 24.51 -42.64 -0.98
C ASP A 94 24.37 -43.48 0.30
N MET A 95 23.76 -44.65 0.12
CA MET A 95 23.80 -45.78 1.05
C MET A 95 24.93 -46.70 0.59
N GLY A 96 25.95 -46.88 1.43
CA GLY A 96 27.04 -47.85 1.20
C GLY A 96 27.96 -47.92 2.42
N GLU A 97 27.63 -48.63 3.51
CA GLU A 97 27.81 -50.07 3.79
C GLU A 97 29.13 -50.45 4.50
N HIS A 98 28.97 -51.28 5.54
CA HIS A 98 29.94 -52.14 6.26
C HIS A 98 31.01 -51.55 7.20
N ALA A 99 30.84 -51.80 8.51
CA ALA A 99 31.55 -52.90 9.19
C ALA A 99 31.04 -53.11 10.63
N ALA A 100 30.68 -54.36 10.94
CA ALA A 100 30.36 -54.83 12.29
C ALA A 100 31.65 -55.11 13.10
N HIS A 101 31.66 -54.74 14.38
CA HIS A 101 32.49 -55.34 15.44
C HIS A 101 31.87 -54.92 16.79
N ALA A 102 31.03 -55.75 17.44
CA ALA A 102 31.38 -56.87 18.33
C ALA A 102 32.01 -56.44 19.68
N GLY A 103 31.27 -56.69 20.78
CA GLY A 103 31.73 -56.77 22.20
C GLY A 103 32.19 -55.44 22.81
N ALA A 104 32.08 -55.15 24.10
CA ALA A 104 31.95 -55.97 25.29
C ALA A 104 31.81 -55.02 26.52
N GLU A 105 31.11 -55.49 27.57
CA GLU A 105 31.19 -55.21 29.03
C GLU A 105 31.93 -53.95 29.57
N GLU A 106 31.54 -53.24 30.64
CA GLU A 106 30.77 -53.53 31.87
C GLU A 106 30.17 -52.22 32.42
#